data_AF-A0A7C0ZTN3-F1
#
_entry.id   AF-A0A7C0ZTN3-F1
#
_cell.length_a   1.000
_cell.length_b   1.000
_cell.length_c   1.000
_cell.angle_alpha   90.00
_cell.angle_beta   90.00
_cell.angle_gamma   90.00
#
_symmetry.space_group_name_H-M   'P 1'
#
loop_
_entity.id
_entity.type
_entity.pdbx_description
1 polymer ?
#
loop_
_entity_poly.entity_id
_entity_poly.type
_entity_poly.pdbx_seq_one_letter_code
_entity_poly.pdbx_strand_id
1 'polypeptide(L)'
;MDLFSAIIGFITGMVLTMVAMEYMLYRSQRNVILRDWDLSSEENLRICATNVGDVPIPYDTRIVVRKGAKVPPEISRRALVKEAENVNMNFALSEDRAYIFMGSLMRGTPAILTTDESILEELDSIFKRFWEESERHIYELSESLESLEEFSGSLVRITGRLLNPELLRHGHEAMLVLPNGRVISVVLSSDSRVDDVGILSLHGTFVEVEGVLRVSGDKIILEASSIRRT
;
A
#
# COMPACT_ATOMS: atom_id res chain seq x y z
N MET A 1 -59.50 11.12 -29.52
CA MET A 1 -58.24 10.66 -28.91
C MET A 1 -58.60 9.77 -27.75
N ASP A 2 -58.20 8.50 -27.80
CA ASP A 2 -58.54 7.54 -26.76
C ASP A 2 -57.82 7.89 -25.46
N LEU A 3 -58.58 7.92 -24.36
CA LEU A 3 -58.08 8.13 -23.00
C LEU A 3 -56.89 7.21 -22.67
N PHE A 4 -56.90 5.99 -23.22
CA PHE A 4 -55.83 5.02 -23.13
C PHE A 4 -54.51 5.49 -23.76
N SER A 5 -54.56 6.16 -24.91
CA SER A 5 -53.36 6.69 -25.56
C SER A 5 -52.75 7.85 -24.75
N ALA A 6 -53.58 8.67 -24.12
CA ALA A 6 -53.12 9.75 -23.24
C ALA A 6 -52.41 9.21 -21.98
N ILE A 7 -52.95 8.16 -21.37
CA ILE A 7 -52.36 7.52 -20.18
C ILE A 7 -51.01 6.87 -20.53
N ILE A 8 -50.93 6.15 -21.65
CA ILE A 8 -49.67 5.51 -22.09
C ILE A 8 -48.61 6.55 -22.42
N GLY A 9 -48.98 7.65 -23.08
CA GLY A 9 -48.07 8.76 -23.38
C GLY A 9 -47.52 9.41 -22.11
N PHE A 10 -48.37 9.57 -21.09
CA PHE A 10 -47.97 10.15 -19.81
C PHE A 10 -46.99 9.26 -19.04
N ILE A 11 -47.27 7.95 -18.95
CA ILE A 11 -46.39 6.99 -18.25
C ILE A 11 -45.03 6.91 -18.96
N THR A 12 -45.04 6.77 -20.29
CA THR A 12 -43.80 6.71 -21.08
C THR A 12 -42.98 7.99 -20.94
N GLY A 13 -43.65 9.15 -20.97
CA GLY A 13 -43.00 10.45 -20.75
C GLY A 13 -42.37 10.57 -19.36
N MET A 14 -43.06 10.12 -18.32
CA MET A 14 -42.58 10.15 -16.94
C MET A 14 -41.36 9.24 -16.71
N VAL A 15 -41.34 8.05 -17.32
CA VAL A 15 -40.18 7.15 -17.24
C VAL A 15 -38.99 7.75 -17.98
N LEU A 16 -39.19 8.31 -19.18
CA LEU A 16 -38.13 8.96 -19.95
C LEU A 16 -37.54 10.17 -19.24
N THR A 17 -38.37 11.01 -18.61
CA THR A 17 -37.87 12.16 -17.83
C THR A 17 -37.10 11.71 -16.59
N MET A 18 -37.54 10.64 -15.91
CA MET A 18 -36.82 10.10 -14.75
C MET A 18 -35.42 9.60 -15.15
N VAL A 19 -35.33 8.81 -16.23
CA VAL A 19 -34.04 8.32 -16.75
C VAL A 19 -33.15 9.47 -17.23
N ALA A 20 -33.72 10.46 -17.94
CA ALA A 20 -32.96 11.63 -18.40
C ALA A 20 -32.44 12.48 -17.24
N MET A 21 -33.24 12.64 -16.17
CA MET A 21 -32.86 13.39 -14.99
C MET A 21 -31.76 12.68 -14.20
N GLU A 22 -31.85 11.36 -14.04
CA GLU A 22 -30.82 10.54 -13.40
C GLU A 22 -29.50 10.61 -14.19
N TYR A 23 -29.55 10.49 -15.52
CA TYR A 23 -28.39 10.63 -16.40
C TYR A 23 -27.76 12.04 -16.32
N MET A 24 -28.59 13.09 -16.23
CA MET A 24 -28.13 14.47 -16.13
C MET A 24 -27.50 14.78 -14.76
N LEU A 25 -28.04 14.23 -13.68
CA LEU A 25 -27.48 14.34 -12.32
C LEU A 25 -26.16 13.58 -12.21
N TYR A 26 -26.08 12.38 -12.79
CA TYR A 26 -24.84 11.58 -12.84
C TYR A 26 -23.71 12.35 -13.55
N ARG A 27 -24.04 13.07 -14.64
CA ARG A 27 -23.07 13.88 -15.40
C ARG A 27 -22.74 15.24 -14.77
N SER A 28 -23.53 15.68 -13.78
CA SER A 28 -23.42 17.02 -13.17
C SER A 28 -22.37 17.11 -12.06
N GLN A 29 -21.87 15.99 -11.51
CA GLN A 29 -20.86 15.99 -10.46
C GLN A 29 -19.44 15.81 -10.99
N ARG A 30 -19.08 16.47 -12.10
CA ARG A 30 -17.77 16.26 -12.73
C ARG A 30 -16.59 16.55 -11.80
N ASN A 31 -16.72 17.56 -10.94
CA ASN A 31 -15.68 17.95 -9.98
C ASN A 31 -16.33 18.55 -8.73
N VAL A 32 -16.16 17.91 -7.57
CA VAL A 32 -16.64 18.40 -6.28
C VAL A 32 -15.47 18.49 -5.31
N ILE A 33 -15.34 19.61 -4.60
CA ILE A 33 -14.34 19.75 -3.54
C ILE A 33 -14.90 19.13 -2.26
N LEU A 34 -14.21 18.14 -1.71
CA LEU A 34 -14.55 17.45 -0.48
C LEU A 34 -13.48 17.72 0.59
N ARG A 35 -13.93 17.85 1.84
CA ARG A 35 -13.05 17.85 3.02
C ARG A 35 -13.19 16.56 3.83
N ASP A 36 -14.40 16.02 3.85
CA ASP A 36 -14.73 14.75 4.50
C ASP A 36 -14.92 13.70 3.42
N TRP A 37 -13.83 13.02 3.08
CA TRP A 37 -13.83 11.87 2.19
C TRP A 37 -13.50 10.60 2.99
N ASP A 38 -14.00 9.47 2.51
CA ASP A 38 -13.67 8.15 3.05
C ASP A 38 -13.37 7.22 1.86
N LEU A 39 -12.25 6.51 1.94
CA LEU A 39 -11.82 5.57 0.91
C LEU A 39 -12.16 4.12 1.30
N SER A 40 -12.67 3.88 2.51
CA SER A 40 -12.89 2.54 3.06
C SER A 40 -13.88 1.68 2.26
N SER A 41 -14.82 2.33 1.57
CA SER A 41 -15.86 1.68 0.77
C SER A 41 -15.50 1.51 -0.71
N GLU A 42 -14.35 2.02 -1.15
CA GLU A 42 -13.98 1.98 -2.56
C GLU A 42 -13.45 0.59 -2.95
N GLU A 43 -13.84 0.11 -4.13
CA GLU A 43 -13.34 -1.15 -4.68
C GLU A 43 -12.15 -0.89 -5.62
N ASN A 44 -11.20 -1.85 -5.68
CA ASN A 44 -10.04 -1.81 -6.59
C ASN A 44 -9.23 -0.50 -6.52
N LEU A 45 -9.05 0.01 -5.30
CA LEU A 45 -8.44 1.30 -5.06
C LEU A 45 -6.94 1.31 -5.42
N ARG A 46 -6.56 2.31 -6.22
CA ARG A 46 -5.19 2.58 -6.65
C ARG A 46 -4.78 3.97 -6.15
N ILE A 47 -3.73 4.06 -5.37
CA ILE A 47 -3.32 5.29 -4.71
C ILE A 47 -1.91 5.68 -5.13
N CYS A 48 -1.71 6.93 -5.49
CA CYS A 48 -0.40 7.54 -5.65
C CYS A 48 -0.26 8.65 -4.61
N ALA A 49 0.78 8.62 -3.79
CA ALA A 49 0.94 9.60 -2.72
C ALA A 49 2.39 9.98 -2.44
N THR A 50 2.63 11.26 -2.17
CA THR A 50 3.94 11.75 -1.73
C THR A 50 4.25 11.37 -0.28
N ASN A 51 3.22 11.29 0.56
CA ASN A 51 3.26 10.76 1.92
C ASN A 51 1.87 10.20 2.26
N VAL A 52 1.83 9.17 3.09
CA VAL A 52 0.60 8.53 3.56
C VAL A 52 0.53 8.68 5.07
N GLY A 53 -0.58 9.22 5.57
CA GLY A 53 -0.89 9.27 6.99
C GLY A 53 -1.78 8.12 7.41
N ASP A 54 -2.35 8.23 8.61
CA ASP A 54 -3.40 7.34 9.07
C ASP A 54 -4.71 7.63 8.33
N VAL A 55 -5.02 6.78 7.35
CA VAL A 55 -6.20 6.90 6.50
C VAL A 55 -6.89 5.54 6.37
N PRO A 56 -8.23 5.50 6.39
CA PRO A 56 -8.96 4.26 6.21
C PRO A 56 -8.84 3.83 4.74
N ILE A 57 -8.21 2.68 4.51
CA ILE A 57 -8.11 2.07 3.19
C ILE A 57 -8.68 0.64 3.20
N PRO A 58 -9.28 0.19 2.09
CA PRO A 58 -9.76 -1.16 1.94
C PRO A 58 -8.58 -2.14 1.77
N TYR A 59 -8.86 -3.43 1.98
CA TYR A 59 -7.89 -4.50 1.70
C TYR A 59 -7.57 -4.56 0.20
N ASP A 60 -6.38 -5.10 -0.11
CA ASP A 60 -5.88 -5.28 -1.49
C ASP A 60 -5.68 -3.99 -2.30
N THR A 61 -5.71 -2.85 -1.62
CA THR A 61 -5.39 -1.54 -2.20
C THR A 61 -3.96 -1.54 -2.73
N ARG A 62 -3.73 -0.97 -3.92
CA ARG A 62 -2.39 -0.79 -4.48
C ARG A 62 -1.93 0.64 -4.27
N ILE A 63 -0.78 0.82 -3.63
CA ILE A 63 -0.26 2.14 -3.27
C ILE A 63 1.15 2.30 -3.85
N VAL A 64 1.37 3.38 -4.58
CA VAL A 64 2.71 3.88 -4.90
C VAL A 64 2.98 5.13 -4.09
N VAL A 65 4.04 5.09 -3.29
CA VAL A 65 4.51 6.24 -2.54
C VAL A 65 5.82 6.78 -3.07
N ARG A 66 6.14 8.03 -2.74
CA ARG A 66 7.48 8.55 -2.97
C ARG A 66 8.50 7.75 -2.17
N LYS A 67 9.66 7.48 -2.75
CA LYS A 67 10.80 6.89 -2.02
C LYS A 67 11.11 7.66 -0.73
N GLY A 68 11.17 6.96 0.40
CA GLY A 68 11.40 7.57 1.71
C GLY A 68 10.19 8.28 2.30
N ALA A 69 8.99 8.11 1.70
CA ALA A 69 7.75 8.57 2.30
C ALA A 69 7.47 7.83 3.61
N LYS A 70 6.82 8.52 4.54
CA LYS A 70 6.28 7.87 5.73
C LYS A 70 5.03 7.10 5.33
N VAL A 71 5.00 5.81 5.67
CA VAL A 71 3.84 4.93 5.52
C VAL A 71 3.58 4.31 6.89
N PRO A 72 2.37 4.40 7.45
CA PRO A 72 2.05 3.72 8.69
C PRO A 72 2.11 2.18 8.49
N PRO A 73 2.65 1.41 9.44
CA PRO A 73 2.73 -0.06 9.32
C PRO A 73 1.37 -0.71 9.06
N GLU A 74 0.30 -0.12 9.58
CA GLU A 74 -1.07 -0.62 9.40
C GLU A 74 -1.52 -0.65 7.94
N ILE A 75 -1.06 0.32 7.15
CA ILE A 75 -1.35 0.44 5.72
C ILE A 75 -0.69 -0.73 4.98
N SER A 76 0.57 -1.04 5.28
CA SER A 76 1.29 -2.14 4.65
C SER A 76 0.73 -3.53 4.95
N ARG A 77 -0.04 -3.69 6.04
CA ARG A 77 -0.75 -4.94 6.34
C ARG A 77 -2.01 -5.14 5.49
N ARG A 78 -2.59 -4.07 4.96
CA ARG A 78 -3.85 -4.09 4.19
C ARG A 78 -3.65 -3.87 2.70
N ALA A 79 -2.53 -3.25 2.32
CA ALA A 79 -2.27 -2.78 0.97
C ALA A 79 -0.90 -3.22 0.46
N LEU A 80 -0.82 -3.36 -0.86
CA LEU A 80 0.44 -3.56 -1.56
C LEU A 80 1.10 -2.20 -1.79
N VAL A 81 2.11 -1.90 -0.97
CA VAL A 81 2.84 -0.63 -1.01
C VAL A 81 4.15 -0.78 -1.78
N LYS A 82 4.34 0.12 -2.75
CA LYS A 82 5.56 0.26 -3.53
C LYS A 82 6.11 1.68 -3.47
N GLU A 83 7.40 1.85 -3.74
CA GLU A 83 8.07 3.15 -3.79
C GLU A 83 8.58 3.49 -5.18
N ALA A 84 8.42 4.75 -5.58
CA ALA A 84 9.02 5.32 -6.79
C ALA A 84 9.67 6.68 -6.50
N GLU A 85 10.74 7.04 -7.21
CA GLU A 85 11.47 8.30 -6.99
C GLU A 85 10.65 9.53 -7.42
N ASN A 86 9.89 9.41 -8.50
CA ASN A 86 9.27 10.54 -9.19
C ASN A 86 7.80 10.79 -8.82
N VAL A 87 7.35 10.29 -7.67
CA VAL A 87 5.98 10.52 -7.20
C VAL A 87 5.82 11.96 -6.73
N ASN A 88 5.04 12.75 -7.47
CA ASN A 88 4.80 14.17 -7.23
C ASN A 88 3.31 14.56 -7.14
N MET A 89 2.41 13.59 -7.26
CA MET A 89 0.97 13.77 -7.17
C MET A 89 0.39 12.98 -6.00
N ASN A 90 -0.75 13.43 -5.50
CA ASN A 90 -1.51 12.73 -4.47
C ASN A 90 -2.91 12.48 -5.03
N PHE A 91 -3.23 11.23 -5.34
CA PHE A 91 -4.56 10.85 -5.78
C PHE A 91 -4.92 9.41 -5.39
N ALA A 92 -6.22 9.14 -5.31
CA ALA A 92 -6.78 7.81 -5.21
C ALA A 92 -7.75 7.61 -6.37
N LEU A 93 -7.69 6.45 -7.01
CA LEU A 93 -8.45 6.09 -8.21
C LEU A 93 -9.17 4.77 -7.93
N SER A 94 -10.49 4.78 -7.99
CA SER A 94 -11.32 3.58 -8.01
C SER A 94 -11.78 3.29 -9.44
N GLU A 95 -12.86 2.52 -9.62
CA GLU A 95 -13.32 2.14 -10.96
C GLU A 95 -14.03 3.28 -11.70
N ASP A 96 -14.82 4.10 -11.00
CA ASP A 96 -15.71 5.09 -11.60
C ASP A 96 -15.37 6.55 -11.22
N ARG A 97 -14.41 6.75 -10.31
CA ARG A 97 -14.06 8.07 -9.78
C ARG A 97 -12.61 8.16 -9.32
N ALA A 98 -12.15 9.39 -9.17
CA ALA A 98 -10.86 9.69 -8.57
C ALA A 98 -10.96 10.83 -7.55
N TYR A 99 -10.10 10.77 -6.56
CA TYR A 99 -9.89 11.78 -5.52
C TYR A 99 -8.51 12.37 -5.72
N ILE A 100 -8.41 13.65 -6.05
CA ILE A 100 -7.14 14.36 -6.22
C ILE A 100 -6.91 15.22 -4.97
N PHE A 101 -5.91 14.86 -4.17
CA PHE A 101 -5.64 15.50 -2.89
C PHE A 101 -4.74 16.72 -3.05
N MET A 102 -5.10 17.83 -2.38
CA MET A 102 -4.34 19.09 -2.40
C MET A 102 -3.12 19.09 -1.46
N GLY A 103 -2.70 17.91 -0.99
CA GLY A 103 -1.61 17.72 -0.04
C GLY A 103 -1.34 16.25 0.20
N SER A 104 -0.58 15.92 1.24
CA SER A 104 -0.34 14.54 1.65
C SER A 104 -1.64 13.81 1.97
N LEU A 105 -1.67 12.50 1.71
CA LEU A 105 -2.86 11.67 1.92
C LEU A 105 -3.08 11.45 3.43
N MET A 106 -3.86 12.32 4.05
CA MET A 106 -4.16 12.31 5.48
C MET A 106 -5.60 12.79 5.70
N ARG A 107 -6.24 12.39 6.81
CA ARG A 107 -7.59 12.86 7.15
C ARG A 107 -7.65 14.39 7.17
N GLY A 108 -8.72 14.94 6.60
CA GLY A 108 -8.96 16.38 6.54
C GLY A 108 -8.18 17.11 5.43
N THR A 109 -7.30 16.44 4.69
CA THR A 109 -6.71 17.01 3.47
C THR A 109 -7.81 17.23 2.43
N PRO A 110 -8.02 18.45 1.92
CA PRO A 110 -9.02 18.68 0.88
C PRO A 110 -8.73 17.87 -0.39
N ALA A 111 -9.77 17.33 -1.00
CA ALA A 111 -9.70 16.56 -2.23
C ALA A 111 -10.69 17.08 -3.27
N ILE A 112 -10.34 16.93 -4.55
CA ILE A 112 -11.27 17.08 -5.66
C ILE A 112 -11.74 15.68 -6.04
N LEU A 113 -13.02 15.40 -5.86
CA LEU A 113 -13.68 14.22 -6.41
C LEU A 113 -14.03 14.49 -7.87
N THR A 114 -13.60 13.62 -8.77
CA THR A 114 -13.91 13.70 -10.19
C THR A 114 -14.38 12.36 -10.74
N THR A 115 -15.30 12.42 -11.70
CA THR A 115 -15.78 11.27 -12.50
C THR A 115 -15.54 11.52 -14.00
N ASP A 116 -14.65 12.47 -14.34
CA ASP A 116 -14.33 12.79 -15.73
C ASP A 116 -13.44 11.71 -16.33
N GLU A 117 -13.97 10.96 -17.31
CA GLU A 117 -13.28 9.83 -17.96
C GLU A 117 -11.87 10.18 -18.45
N SER A 118 -11.67 11.38 -19.01
CA SER A 118 -10.35 11.80 -19.50
C SER A 118 -9.34 11.93 -18.37
N ILE A 119 -9.77 12.42 -17.20
CA ILE A 119 -8.91 12.52 -16.01
C ILE A 119 -8.66 11.13 -15.43
N LEU A 120 -9.68 10.26 -15.37
CA LEU A 120 -9.53 8.90 -14.87
C LEU A 120 -8.50 8.10 -15.70
N GLU A 121 -8.59 8.18 -17.03
CA GLU A 121 -7.64 7.52 -17.93
C GLU A 121 -6.20 8.05 -17.76
N GLU A 122 -6.04 9.36 -17.63
CA GLU A 122 -4.72 9.97 -17.41
C GLU A 122 -4.12 9.53 -16.08
N LEU A 123 -4.88 9.57 -14.99
CA LEU A 123 -4.44 9.14 -13.66
C LEU A 123 -4.12 7.63 -13.62
N ASP A 124 -4.90 6.79 -14.30
CA ASP A 124 -4.62 5.36 -14.39
C ASP A 124 -3.31 5.09 -15.13
N SER A 125 -3.07 5.79 -16.25
CA SER A 125 -1.83 5.68 -17.01
C SER A 125 -0.61 6.09 -16.18
N ILE A 126 -0.73 7.21 -15.46
CA ILE A 126 0.31 7.67 -14.52
C ILE A 126 0.55 6.63 -13.43
N PHE A 127 -0.51 6.10 -12.82
CA PHE A 127 -0.41 5.09 -11.77
C PHE A 127 0.29 3.83 -12.28
N LYS A 128 -0.11 3.31 -13.45
CA LYS A 128 0.48 2.12 -14.06
C LYS A 128 1.98 2.29 -14.31
N ARG A 129 2.39 3.43 -14.87
CA ARG A 129 3.81 3.73 -15.07
C ARG A 129 4.58 3.71 -13.75
N PHE A 130 4.08 4.41 -12.73
CA PHE A 130 4.72 4.40 -11.41
C PHE A 130 4.70 3.01 -10.77
N TRP A 131 3.65 2.22 -10.97
CA TRP A 131 3.55 0.86 -10.45
C TRP A 131 4.55 -0.10 -11.08
N GLU A 132 4.83 0.06 -12.37
CA GLU A 132 5.82 -0.74 -13.11
C GLU A 132 7.25 -0.38 -12.75
N GLU A 133 7.54 0.92 -12.59
CA GLU A 133 8.87 1.44 -12.24
C GLU A 133 9.20 1.32 -10.74
N SER A 134 8.22 0.98 -9.89
CA SER A 134 8.37 1.00 -8.44
C SER A 134 8.83 -0.34 -7.85
N GLU A 135 9.62 -0.20 -6.78
CA GLU A 135 10.11 -1.30 -5.96
C GLU A 135 9.20 -1.50 -4.74
N ARG A 136 9.29 -2.65 -4.04
CA ARG A 136 8.51 -2.84 -2.82
C ARG A 136 8.96 -1.86 -1.74
N HIS A 137 8.02 -1.31 -0.98
CA HIS A 137 8.36 -0.49 0.16
C HIS A 137 9.03 -1.33 1.26
N ILE A 138 10.17 -0.86 1.75
CA ILE A 138 10.97 -1.52 2.77
C ILE A 138 11.09 -0.58 3.96
N TYR A 139 10.64 -1.03 5.13
CA TYR A 139 10.81 -0.29 6.37
C TYR A 139 12.23 -0.44 6.90
N GLU A 140 12.96 0.66 7.01
CA GLU A 140 14.28 0.68 7.64
C GLU A 140 14.15 0.82 9.17
N LEU A 141 14.47 -0.25 9.89
CA LEU A 141 14.36 -0.31 11.35
C LEU A 141 15.76 -0.24 11.97
N SER A 142 16.36 0.95 11.96
CA SER A 142 17.71 1.20 12.47
C SER A 142 17.75 1.74 13.91
N GLU A 143 16.73 2.49 14.35
CA GLU A 143 16.81 3.30 15.59
C GLU A 143 15.68 3.07 16.61
N SER A 144 14.47 2.67 16.18
CA SER A 144 13.31 2.45 17.06
C SER A 144 12.80 1.01 16.97
N LEU A 145 13.44 0.12 17.73
CA LEU A 145 13.15 -1.32 17.78
C LEU A 145 12.22 -1.71 18.95
N GLU A 146 11.58 -0.74 19.59
CA GLU A 146 10.69 -0.96 20.73
C GLU A 146 9.35 -1.60 20.32
N SER A 147 8.84 -1.29 19.12
CA SER A 147 7.54 -1.78 18.61
C SER A 147 7.67 -2.61 17.33
N LEU A 148 8.60 -3.57 17.28
CA LEU A 148 8.75 -4.47 16.11
C LEU A 148 7.45 -5.20 15.76
N GLU A 149 6.63 -5.46 16.77
CA GLU A 149 5.36 -6.15 16.67
C GLU A 149 4.38 -5.44 15.72
N GLU A 150 4.45 -4.11 15.63
CA GLU A 150 3.62 -3.30 14.73
C GLU A 150 3.93 -3.55 13.25
N PHE A 151 5.15 -3.99 12.94
CA PHE A 151 5.59 -4.26 11.58
C PHE A 151 5.32 -5.70 11.13
N SER A 152 4.60 -6.50 11.92
CA SER A 152 4.20 -7.85 11.54
C SER A 152 3.47 -7.86 10.19
N GLY A 153 3.91 -8.71 9.27
CA GLY A 153 3.45 -8.81 7.88
C GLY A 153 4.10 -7.82 6.91
N SER A 154 4.93 -6.90 7.38
CA SER A 154 5.60 -5.90 6.54
C SER A 154 6.98 -6.36 6.09
N LEU A 155 7.43 -5.85 4.95
CA LEU A 155 8.79 -6.03 4.46
C LEU A 155 9.70 -5.02 5.18
N VAL A 156 10.67 -5.54 5.93
CA VAL A 156 11.54 -4.75 6.78
C VAL A 156 13.01 -5.01 6.44
N ARG A 157 13.84 -4.01 6.72
CA ARG A 157 15.30 -4.07 6.68
C ARG A 157 15.80 -3.79 8.08
N ILE A 158 16.47 -4.79 8.67
CA ILE A 158 16.95 -4.74 10.05
C ILE A 158 18.45 -5.01 10.06
N THR A 159 19.19 -4.20 10.82
CA THR A 159 20.63 -4.39 11.02
C THR A 159 20.90 -4.97 12.39
N GLY A 160 21.72 -6.03 12.45
CA GLY A 160 22.05 -6.68 13.71
C GLY A 160 23.21 -7.66 13.58
N ARG A 161 23.60 -8.25 14.70
CA ARG A 161 24.67 -9.25 14.76
C ARG A 161 24.09 -10.64 14.56
N LEU A 162 24.49 -11.33 13.49
CA LEU A 162 23.98 -12.67 13.18
C LEU A 162 24.75 -13.74 13.96
N LEU A 163 24.03 -14.61 14.65
CA LEU A 163 24.57 -15.74 15.39
C LEU A 163 24.03 -17.05 14.82
N ASN A 164 24.89 -18.06 14.82
CA ASN A 164 24.62 -19.41 14.31
C ASN A 164 24.06 -19.43 12.87
N PRO A 165 24.64 -18.70 11.91
CA PRO A 165 24.14 -18.66 10.53
C PRO A 165 24.16 -20.02 9.83
N GLU A 166 24.96 -20.98 10.29
CA GLU A 166 24.97 -22.36 9.82
C GLU A 166 23.62 -23.07 9.93
N LEU A 167 22.78 -22.66 10.90
CA LEU A 167 21.44 -23.21 11.08
C LEU A 167 20.53 -22.90 9.89
N LEU A 168 20.72 -21.75 9.23
CA LEU A 168 19.93 -21.33 8.08
C LEU A 168 20.06 -22.31 6.90
N ARG A 169 21.25 -22.90 6.70
CA ARG A 169 21.51 -23.87 5.63
C ARG A 169 20.72 -25.17 5.80
N HIS A 170 20.36 -25.48 7.03
CA HIS A 170 19.61 -26.69 7.38
C HIS A 170 18.11 -26.41 7.52
N GLY A 171 17.65 -25.22 7.13
CA GLY A 171 16.26 -24.79 7.29
C GLY A 171 15.88 -24.54 8.76
N HIS A 172 16.88 -24.36 9.63
CA HIS A 172 16.67 -24.00 11.03
C HIS A 172 16.81 -22.49 11.22
N GLU A 173 16.40 -22.03 12.40
CA GLU A 173 16.42 -20.62 12.75
C GLU A 173 17.82 -20.19 13.23
N ALA A 174 18.34 -19.11 12.67
CA ALA A 174 19.47 -18.37 13.25
C ALA A 174 18.96 -17.25 14.17
N MET A 175 19.86 -16.65 14.93
CA MET A 175 19.52 -15.54 15.83
C MET A 175 20.15 -14.25 15.33
N LEU A 176 19.35 -13.19 15.20
CA LEU A 176 19.85 -11.83 14.95
C LEU A 176 19.74 -11.03 16.24
N VAL A 177 20.89 -10.63 16.78
CA VAL A 177 20.96 -9.78 17.97
C VAL A 177 21.00 -8.33 17.54
N LEU A 178 19.96 -7.59 17.91
CA LEU A 178 19.81 -6.19 17.53
C LEU A 178 20.67 -5.28 18.43
N PRO A 179 20.97 -4.03 18.01
CA PRO A 179 21.76 -3.09 18.80
C PRO A 179 21.19 -2.80 20.20
N ASN A 180 19.88 -2.90 20.39
CA ASN A 180 19.21 -2.73 21.68
C ASN A 180 19.24 -4.01 22.56
N GLY A 181 19.90 -5.08 22.12
CA GLY A 181 19.99 -6.36 22.82
C GLY A 181 18.80 -7.29 22.63
N ARG A 182 17.73 -6.89 21.93
CA ARG A 182 16.64 -7.80 21.55
C ARG A 182 17.17 -8.85 20.58
N VAL A 183 16.66 -10.07 20.70
CA VAL A 183 17.01 -11.19 19.82
C VAL A 183 15.79 -11.55 19.00
N ILE A 184 15.96 -11.64 17.69
CA ILE A 184 14.92 -12.12 16.76
C ILE A 184 15.39 -13.38 16.04
N SER A 185 14.47 -14.29 15.76
CA SER A 185 14.75 -15.47 14.95
C SER A 185 14.80 -15.08 13.48
N VAL A 186 15.78 -15.58 12.74
CA VAL A 186 15.88 -15.41 11.29
C VAL A 186 15.72 -16.77 10.63
N VAL A 187 14.90 -16.84 9.58
CA VAL A 187 14.69 -18.03 8.76
C VAL A 187 14.83 -17.62 7.29
N LEU A 188 15.41 -18.46 6.45
CA LEU A 188 15.47 -18.20 5.02
C LEU A 188 14.10 -18.44 4.38
N SER A 189 13.63 -17.46 3.61
CA SER A 189 12.48 -17.65 2.73
C SER A 189 12.81 -18.64 1.61
N SER A 190 11.80 -19.37 1.13
CA SER A 190 11.94 -20.28 -0.01
C SER A 190 12.46 -19.60 -1.29
N ASP A 191 12.22 -18.29 -1.43
CA ASP A 191 12.67 -17.46 -2.55
C ASP A 191 13.96 -16.68 -2.25
N SER A 192 14.67 -17.03 -1.17
CA SER A 192 15.86 -16.30 -0.73
C SER A 192 17.01 -16.42 -1.73
N ARG A 193 17.73 -15.29 -1.95
CA ARG A 193 18.91 -15.22 -2.84
C ARG A 193 20.21 -15.23 -2.04
N VAL A 194 20.26 -15.98 -0.95
CA VAL A 194 21.41 -15.97 -0.05
C VAL A 194 22.41 -17.04 -0.48
N ASP A 195 23.63 -16.62 -0.80
CA ASP A 195 24.71 -17.53 -1.18
C ASP A 195 25.16 -18.40 0.00
N ASP A 196 24.95 -19.71 -0.10
CA ASP A 196 25.27 -20.73 0.91
C ASP A 196 26.70 -20.67 1.45
N VAL A 197 27.66 -20.25 0.62
CA VAL A 197 29.08 -20.17 0.97
C VAL A 197 29.39 -18.89 1.77
N GLY A 198 28.66 -17.80 1.54
CA GLY A 198 28.83 -16.53 2.24
C GLY A 198 28.30 -16.57 3.67
N ILE A 199 27.20 -17.29 3.90
CA ILE A 199 26.46 -17.36 5.17
C ILE A 199 27.36 -17.75 6.35
N LEU A 200 28.25 -18.74 6.19
CA LEU A 200 29.11 -19.23 7.27
C LEU A 200 30.11 -18.18 7.77
N SER A 201 30.50 -17.23 6.90
CA SER A 201 31.41 -16.14 7.25
C SER A 201 30.72 -14.99 8.01
N LEU A 202 29.40 -15.05 8.16
CA LEU A 202 28.60 -14.02 8.81
C LEU A 202 28.42 -14.25 10.32
N HIS A 203 28.99 -15.32 10.88
CA HIS A 203 28.85 -15.58 12.31
C HIS A 203 29.50 -14.45 13.12
N GLY A 204 28.71 -13.83 13.99
CA GLY A 204 29.15 -12.75 14.87
C GLY A 204 29.47 -11.44 14.14
N THR A 205 29.11 -11.27 12.88
CA THR A 205 29.28 -10.00 12.14
C THR A 205 27.98 -9.20 12.12
N PHE A 206 28.10 -7.89 11.91
CA PHE A 206 26.94 -7.04 11.65
C PHE A 206 26.47 -7.26 10.22
N VAL A 207 25.21 -7.63 10.09
CA VAL A 207 24.54 -7.87 8.82
C VAL A 207 23.28 -7.04 8.73
N GLU A 208 22.94 -6.68 7.50
CA GLU A 208 21.65 -6.16 7.10
C GLU A 208 20.81 -7.33 6.58
N VAL A 209 19.64 -7.54 7.20
CA VAL A 209 18.69 -8.58 6.81
C VAL A 209 17.43 -7.91 6.27
N GLU A 210 17.07 -8.24 5.04
CA GLU A 210 15.83 -7.81 4.41
C GLU A 210 14.86 -8.99 4.34
N GLY A 211 13.65 -8.82 4.87
CA GLY A 211 12.71 -9.92 4.95
C GLY A 211 11.34 -9.51 5.46
N VAL A 212 10.41 -10.45 5.45
CA VAL A 212 9.07 -10.23 6.01
C VAL A 212 9.10 -10.54 7.49
N LEU A 213 8.67 -9.60 8.31
CA LEU A 213 8.58 -9.80 9.75
C LEU A 213 7.29 -10.56 10.07
N ARG A 214 7.38 -11.59 10.91
CA ARG A 214 6.23 -12.33 11.43
C ARG A 214 6.30 -12.41 12.94
N VAL A 215 5.17 -12.16 13.58
CA VAL A 215 5.01 -12.32 15.02
C VAL A 215 4.11 -13.51 15.27
N SER A 216 4.59 -14.49 16.03
CA SER A 216 3.84 -15.69 16.41
C SER A 216 3.97 -15.89 17.93
N GLY A 217 2.93 -15.49 18.67
CA GLY A 217 2.98 -15.40 20.12
C GLY A 217 4.04 -14.39 20.57
N ASP A 218 4.93 -14.80 21.48
CA ASP A 218 6.02 -13.96 21.99
C ASP A 218 7.28 -13.99 21.08
N LYS A 219 7.21 -14.69 19.95
CA LYS A 219 8.36 -14.89 19.07
C LYS A 219 8.27 -14.01 17.83
N ILE A 220 9.35 -13.29 17.57
CA ILE A 220 9.53 -12.49 16.35
C ILE A 220 10.44 -13.25 15.40
N ILE A 221 9.93 -13.54 14.21
CA ILE A 221 10.60 -14.30 13.16
C ILE A 221 10.74 -13.38 11.94
N LEU A 222 11.95 -13.27 11.40
CA LEU A 222 12.24 -12.57 10.18
C LEU A 222 12.49 -13.59 9.07
N GLU A 223 11.56 -13.66 8.11
CA GLU A 223 11.70 -14.47 6.90
C GLU A 223 12.60 -13.73 5.91
N ALA A 224 13.90 -13.99 6.01
CA ALA A 224 14.94 -13.33 5.23
C ALA A 224 14.84 -13.70 3.75
N SER A 225 14.71 -12.67 2.92
CA SER A 225 14.84 -12.74 1.47
C SER A 225 16.27 -12.46 1.00
N SER A 226 17.00 -11.63 1.76
CA SER A 226 18.38 -11.23 1.50
C SER A 226 19.11 -10.98 2.83
N ILE A 227 20.37 -11.37 2.88
CA ILE A 227 21.28 -11.13 4.01
C ILE A 227 22.58 -10.58 3.43
N ARG A 228 22.98 -9.39 3.85
CA ARG A 228 24.21 -8.73 3.39
C ARG A 228 25.06 -8.33 4.58
N ARG A 229 26.38 -8.38 4.40
CA ARG A 229 27.30 -7.84 5.40
C ARG A 229 27.31 -6.32 5.32
N THR A 230 27.24 -5.67 6.48
CA THR A 230 27.38 -4.21 6.64
C THR A 230 28.85 -3.81 6.72
#